data_AF-A0A2T4CY56-F1
#
_entry.id   AF-A0A2T4CY56-F1
#
_cell.length_a   1.000
_cell.length_b   1.000
_cell.length_c   1.000
_cell.angle_alpha   90.00
_cell.angle_beta   90.00
_cell.angle_gamma   90.00
#
_symmetry.space_group_name_H-M   'P 1'
#
loop_
_entity.id
_entity.type
_entity.pdbx_description
1 polymer ?
#
loop_
_entity_poly.entity_id
_entity_poly.type
_entity_poly.pdbx_seq_one_letter_code
_entity_poly.pdbx_strand_id
1 'polypeptide(L)'
;MKDDLAVACSGACMIHCLVTPIVIGFGTAGLLGDWFTSEWVHKVMLVPVILLAILSLPGAYRRHKNHWPLLLGGIGLSTMVSALIGPESLETWITLSGGLLLITAHLWNRNLSLRLLPVTREM
;
A
#
# COMPACT_ATOMS: atom_id res chain seq x y z
N MET A 1 7.00 -7.66 10.98
CA MET A 1 8.10 -6.93 10.31
C MET A 1 7.77 -6.65 8.84
N LYS A 2 7.68 -7.66 7.97
CA LYS A 2 7.41 -7.43 6.52
C LYS A 2 6.07 -6.72 6.27
N ASP A 3 5.00 -7.18 6.92
CA ASP A 3 3.68 -6.53 6.80
C ASP A 3 3.66 -5.11 7.40
N ASP A 4 4.43 -4.84 8.45
CA ASP A 4 4.50 -3.49 9.05
C ASP A 4 5.17 -2.49 8.08
N LEU A 5 6.24 -2.92 7.41
CA LEU A 5 6.88 -2.14 6.36
C LEU A 5 5.95 -1.94 5.14
N ALA A 6 5.19 -2.98 4.79
CA ALA A 6 4.22 -2.91 3.70
C ALA A 6 3.12 -1.87 3.99
N VAL A 7 2.56 -1.90 5.20
CA VAL A 7 1.59 -0.90 5.67
C VAL A 7 2.18 0.51 5.65
N ALA A 8 3.41 0.68 6.12
CA ALA A 8 4.08 1.99 6.11
C ALA A 8 4.30 2.53 4.69
N CYS A 9 4.78 1.69 3.76
CA CYS A 9 4.97 2.07 2.36
C CYS A 9 3.65 2.40 1.66
N SER A 10 2.61 1.57 1.81
CA SER A 10 1.29 1.84 1.24
C SER A 10 0.67 3.13 1.81
N GLY A 11 0.80 3.35 3.13
CA GLY A 11 0.33 4.58 3.77
C GLY A 11 1.08 5.82 3.30
N ALA A 12 2.41 5.74 3.14
CA ALA A 12 3.20 6.85 2.61
C ALA A 12 2.79 7.22 1.17
N CYS A 13 2.51 6.22 0.33
CA CYS A 13 2.02 6.45 -1.04
C CYS A 13 0.65 7.16 -1.03
N MET A 14 -0.28 6.72 -0.18
CA MET A 14 -1.59 7.38 -0.03
C MET A 14 -1.47 8.82 0.46
N ILE A 15 -0.61 9.07 1.46
CA ILE A 15 -0.38 10.41 2.00
C ILE A 15 0.19 11.32 0.91
N HIS A 16 1.18 10.83 0.14
CA HIS A 16 1.73 11.58 -0.98
C HIS A 16 0.64 11.97 -1.98
N CYS A 17 -0.20 11.03 -2.43
CA CYS A 17 -1.29 11.31 -3.36
C CYS A 17 -2.36 12.27 -2.82
N LEU A 18 -2.62 12.29 -1.51
CA LEU A 18 -3.54 13.25 -0.90
C LEU A 18 -2.93 14.64 -0.75
N VAL A 19 -1.64 14.70 -0.41
CA VAL A 19 -0.94 15.96 -0.14
C VAL A 19 -0.65 16.72 -1.44
N THR A 20 -0.31 16.03 -2.53
CA THR A 20 -0.02 16.65 -3.84
C THR A 20 -1.10 17.65 -4.31
N PRO A 21 -2.39 17.29 -4.46
CA PRO A 21 -3.42 18.23 -4.91
C PRO A 21 -3.67 19.37 -3.91
N ILE A 22 -3.49 19.13 -2.61
CA ILE A 22 -3.61 20.16 -1.58
C ILE A 22 -2.49 21.20 -1.74
N VAL A 23 -1.23 20.75 -1.84
CA VAL A 23 -0.05 21.64 -2.00
C VAL A 23 -0.15 22.51 -3.25
N ILE A 24 -0.68 21.95 -4.34
CA ILE A 24 -0.95 22.71 -5.58
C ILE A 24 -2.07 23.73 -5.35
N GLY A 25 -3.20 23.30 -4.77
CA GLY A 25 -4.37 24.16 -4.52
C GLY A 25 -4.09 25.35 -3.60
N PHE A 26 -3.17 25.21 -2.65
CA PHE A 26 -2.74 26.28 -1.75
C PHE A 26 -1.67 27.21 -2.35
N GLY A 27 -1.28 27.03 -3.62
CA GLY A 27 -0.38 27.93 -4.33
C GLY A 27 1.09 27.84 -3.87
N THR A 28 1.46 26.82 -3.10
CA THR A 28 2.85 26.55 -2.68
C THR A 28 3.66 25.85 -3.80
N ALA A 29 3.45 26.28 -5.05
CA ALA A 29 4.13 25.78 -6.24
C ALA A 29 5.55 26.36 -6.34
N GLY A 30 6.44 25.87 -5.47
CA GLY A 30 7.88 25.99 -5.63
C GLY A 30 8.52 24.63 -5.96
N LEU A 31 9.83 24.49 -5.75
CA LEU A 31 10.58 23.22 -5.94
C LEU A 31 9.92 22.01 -5.25
N LEU A 32 9.24 22.23 -4.11
CA LEU A 32 8.53 21.19 -3.39
C LEU A 32 7.27 20.73 -4.13
N GLY A 33 6.50 21.65 -4.71
CA GLY A 33 5.32 21.30 -5.51
C GLY A 33 5.69 20.47 -6.73
N ASP A 34 6.77 20.86 -7.43
CA ASP A 34 7.31 20.16 -8.60
C ASP A 34 7.81 18.74 -8.29
N TRP A 35 8.35 18.54 -7.08
CA TRP A 35 8.74 17.22 -6.62
C TRP A 35 7.51 16.35 -6.31
N PHE A 36 6.46 16.93 -5.71
CA PHE A 36 5.23 16.22 -5.36
C PHE A 36 4.33 15.88 -6.55
N THR A 37 4.37 16.68 -7.62
CA THR A 37 3.65 16.41 -8.89
C THR A 37 4.40 15.42 -9.78
N SER A 38 5.65 15.14 -9.49
CA SER A 38 6.48 14.33 -10.36
C SER A 38 6.04 12.87 -10.35
N GLU A 39 5.56 12.39 -11.50
CA GLU A 39 5.13 11.00 -11.68
C GLU A 39 6.19 9.97 -11.28
N TRP A 40 7.48 10.33 -11.36
CA TRP A 40 8.56 9.41 -11.00
C TRP A 40 8.54 9.07 -9.50
N VAL A 41 8.13 10.00 -8.63
CA VAL A 41 8.04 9.77 -7.18
C VAL A 41 7.00 8.71 -6.90
N HIS A 42 5.82 8.85 -7.50
CA HIS A 42 4.74 7.87 -7.41
C HIS A 42 5.20 6.48 -7.88
N LYS A 43 5.84 6.40 -9.07
CA LYS A 43 6.34 5.14 -9.64
C LYS A 43 7.39 4.48 -8.74
N VAL A 44 8.33 5.26 -8.19
CA VAL A 44 9.37 4.75 -7.26
C VAL A 44 8.75 4.24 -5.95
N MET A 45 7.74 4.92 -5.40
CA MET A 45 7.03 4.47 -4.21
C MET A 45 6.19 3.20 -4.45
N LEU A 46 5.71 2.98 -5.68
CA LEU A 46 4.95 1.80 -6.06
C LEU A 46 5.79 0.52 -6.03
N VAL A 47 7.07 0.60 -6.38
CA VAL A 47 8.00 -0.55 -6.44
C VAL A 47 8.07 -1.32 -5.11
N PRO A 48 8.37 -0.70 -3.95
CA PRO A 48 8.40 -1.42 -2.68
C PRO A 48 7.02 -1.94 -2.28
N VAL A 49 5.92 -1.26 -2.64
CA VAL A 49 4.56 -1.74 -2.34
C VAL A 49 4.28 -3.04 -3.08
N ILE A 50 4.57 -3.10 -4.39
CA ILE A 50 4.43 -4.32 -5.20
C ILE A 50 5.31 -5.43 -4.63
N LEU A 51 6.58 -5.12 -4.34
CA LEU A 51 7.53 -6.10 -3.83
C LEU A 51 7.08 -6.69 -2.49
N LEU A 52 6.64 -5.85 -1.56
CA LEU A 52 6.17 -6.30 -0.24
C LEU A 52 4.85 -7.06 -0.30
N ALA A 53 3.95 -6.71 -1.22
CA ALA A 53 2.72 -7.48 -1.46
C ALA A 53 3.05 -8.92 -1.92
N ILE A 54 3.96 -9.05 -2.90
CA ILE A 54 4.38 -10.36 -3.45
C ILE A 54 5.19 -11.18 -2.45
N LEU A 55 6.01 -10.55 -1.60
CA LEU A 55 6.84 -11.26 -0.63
C LEU A 55 6.09 -11.63 0.66
N SER A 56 5.20 -10.77 1.15
CA SER A 56 4.57 -10.94 2.46
C SER A 56 3.34 -11.83 2.43
N LEU A 57 2.45 -11.66 1.44
CA LEU A 57 1.15 -12.36 1.41
C LEU A 57 1.28 -13.86 1.06
N PRO A 58 1.97 -14.27 -0.03
CA PRO A 58 2.06 -15.69 -0.39
C PRO A 58 2.91 -16.49 0.60
N GLY A 59 3.93 -15.85 1.20
CA GLY A 59 4.79 -16.48 2.20
C GLY A 59 4.05 -16.81 3.51
N ALA A 60 3.20 -15.89 3.98
CA ALA A 60 2.37 -16.08 5.16
C ALA A 60 1.18 -17.01 4.90
N TYR A 61 0.61 -16.98 3.70
CA TYR A 61 -0.46 -17.89 3.28
C TYR A 61 -0.09 -19.37 3.51
N ARG A 62 1.16 -19.77 3.24
CA ARG A 62 1.62 -21.16 3.50
C ARG A 62 1.51 -21.59 4.97
N ARG A 63 1.49 -20.63 5.91
CA ARG A 63 1.40 -20.89 7.35
C ARG A 63 -0.05 -20.99 7.84
N HIS A 64 -0.87 -19.98 7.56
CA HIS A 64 -2.26 -19.94 8.06
C HIS A 64 -3.32 -20.45 7.08
N LYS A 65 -2.94 -20.76 5.83
CA LYS A 65 -3.82 -21.30 4.77
C LYS A 65 -5.12 -20.52 4.54
N ASN A 66 -5.14 -19.23 4.87
CA ASN A 66 -6.30 -18.37 4.69
C ASN A 66 -6.10 -17.52 3.43
N HIS A 67 -6.97 -17.69 2.45
CA HIS A 67 -6.88 -17.02 1.16
C HIS A 67 -7.35 -15.57 1.18
N TRP A 68 -8.11 -15.14 2.20
CA TRP A 68 -8.71 -13.80 2.25
C TRP A 68 -7.69 -12.65 2.17
N PRO A 69 -6.57 -12.65 2.93
CA PRO A 69 -5.57 -11.60 2.80
C PRO A 69 -4.91 -11.57 1.43
N LEU A 70 -4.72 -12.74 0.80
CA LEU A 70 -4.11 -12.83 -0.52
C LEU A 70 -5.05 -12.27 -1.60
N LEU A 71 -6.34 -12.57 -1.53
CA LEU A 71 -7.35 -12.03 -2.44
C LEU A 71 -7.49 -10.51 -2.28
N LEU A 72 -7.62 -10.01 -1.05
CA LEU A 72 -7.68 -8.57 -0.78
C LEU A 72 -6.43 -7.84 -1.27
N GLY A 73 -5.25 -8.41 -1.03
CA GLY A 73 -4.00 -7.82 -1.49
C GLY A 73 -3.88 -7.84 -3.02
N GLY A 74 -4.32 -8.92 -3.68
CA GLY A 74 -4.36 -9.02 -5.14
C GLY A 74 -5.32 -8.01 -5.78
N ILE A 75 -6.51 -7.84 -5.21
CA ILE A 75 -7.47 -6.82 -5.65
C ILE A 75 -6.88 -5.43 -5.43
N GLY A 76 -6.39 -5.13 -4.22
CA GLY A 76 -5.79 -3.83 -3.90
C GLY A 76 -4.62 -3.47 -4.81
N LEU A 77 -3.74 -4.43 -5.10
CA LEU A 77 -2.62 -4.25 -6.02
C LEU A 77 -3.11 -3.98 -7.46
N SER A 78 -4.08 -4.75 -7.94
CA SER A 78 -4.65 -4.58 -9.29
C SER A 78 -5.34 -3.22 -9.42
N THR A 79 -6.11 -2.80 -8.41
CA THR A 79 -6.70 -1.46 -8.33
C THR A 79 -5.62 -0.39 -8.38
N MET A 80 -4.55 -0.52 -7.59
CA MET A 80 -3.49 0.48 -7.56
C MET A 80 -2.73 0.56 -8.89
N VAL A 81 -2.47 -0.57 -9.55
CA VAL A 81 -1.87 -0.61 -10.89
C VAL A 81 -2.80 0.02 -11.94
N SER A 82 -4.11 -0.16 -11.82
CA SER A 82 -5.07 0.45 -12.75
C SER A 82 -5.07 1.97 -12.73
N ALA A 83 -4.59 2.59 -11.63
CA ALA A 83 -4.42 4.04 -11.56
C ALA A 83 -3.46 4.57 -12.64
N LEU A 84 -2.46 3.78 -13.05
CA LEU A 84 -1.45 4.17 -14.05
C LEU A 84 -2.00 4.32 -15.48
N ILE A 85 -3.16 3.72 -15.75
CA ILE A 85 -3.81 3.74 -17.07
C ILE A 85 -5.20 4.39 -17.02
N GLY A 86 -5.66 4.77 -15.83
CA GLY A 86 -6.96 5.35 -15.60
C GLY A 86 -6.98 6.86 -15.88
N PRO A 87 -8.17 7.48 -15.83
CA PRO A 87 -8.28 8.94 -15.92
C PRO A 87 -7.59 9.62 -14.72
N GLU A 88 -6.84 10.69 -14.95
CA GLU A 88 -6.18 11.47 -13.89
C GLU A 88 -7.16 11.95 -12.81
N SER A 89 -8.40 12.29 -13.19
CA SER A 89 -9.45 12.72 -12.25
C SER A 89 -9.85 11.65 -11.24
N LEU A 90 -9.64 10.37 -11.57
CA LEU A 90 -9.93 9.22 -10.70
C LEU A 90 -8.69 8.64 -10.07
N GLU A 91 -7.49 9.01 -10.50
CA GLU A 91 -6.22 8.46 -10.03
C GLU A 91 -6.09 8.51 -8.50
N THR A 92 -6.47 9.63 -7.89
CA THR A 92 -6.46 9.79 -6.43
C THR A 92 -7.42 8.81 -5.75
N TRP A 93 -8.65 8.66 -6.25
CA TRP A 93 -9.65 7.75 -5.69
C TRP A 93 -9.27 6.28 -5.87
N ILE A 94 -8.73 5.93 -7.03
CA ILE A 94 -8.23 4.57 -7.33
C ILE A 94 -7.04 4.24 -6.44
N THR A 95 -6.10 5.17 -6.27
CA THR A 95 -4.93 4.96 -5.40
C THR A 95 -5.31 4.84 -3.93
N LEU A 96 -6.25 5.67 -3.46
CA LEU A 96 -6.75 5.58 -2.08
C LEU A 96 -7.44 4.25 -1.81
N SER A 97 -8.32 3.82 -2.72
CA SER A 97 -9.02 2.54 -2.58
C SER A 97 -8.05 1.34 -2.64
N GLY A 98 -7.12 1.33 -3.60
CA GLY A 98 -6.07 0.31 -3.69
C GLY A 98 -5.17 0.26 -2.46
N GLY A 99 -4.74 1.42 -1.95
CA GLY A 99 -3.92 1.54 -0.74
C GLY A 99 -4.62 1.02 0.51
N LEU A 100 -5.90 1.38 0.71
CA LEU A 100 -6.72 0.86 1.81
C LEU A 100 -6.86 -0.67 1.77
N LEU A 101 -7.11 -1.23 0.57
CA LEU A 101 -7.20 -2.68 0.38
C LEU A 101 -5.87 -3.38 0.70
N LEU A 102 -4.73 -2.82 0.28
CA LEU A 102 -3.41 -3.37 0.61
C LEU A 102 -3.10 -3.29 2.11
N ILE A 103 -3.36 -2.15 2.74
CA ILE A 103 -3.15 -1.98 4.19
C ILE A 103 -3.99 -2.99 4.97
N THR A 104 -5.28 -3.11 4.64
CA THR A 104 -6.19 -4.07 5.29
C THR A 104 -5.74 -5.52 5.07
N ALA A 105 -5.31 -5.87 3.85
CA ALA A 105 -4.74 -7.19 3.54
C ALA A 105 -3.52 -7.51 4.43
N HIS A 106 -2.57 -6.58 4.54
CA HIS A 106 -1.36 -6.76 5.35
C HIS A 106 -1.65 -6.82 6.85
N LEU A 107 -2.56 -5.99 7.37
CA LEU A 107 -2.97 -6.03 8.76
C LEU A 107 -3.67 -7.35 9.11
N TRP A 108 -4.51 -7.86 8.21
CA TRP A 108 -5.16 -9.16 8.39
C TRP A 108 -4.15 -10.31 8.32
N ASN A 109 -3.25 -10.28 7.33
CA ASN A 109 -2.15 -11.25 7.18
C ASN A 109 -1.27 -11.32 8.44
N ARG A 110 -0.92 -10.15 8.99
CA ARG A 110 -0.18 -10.01 10.25
C ARG A 110 -0.94 -10.60 11.43
N ASN A 111 -2.22 -10.26 11.59
CA ASN A 111 -3.06 -10.76 12.69
C ASN A 111 -3.17 -12.30 12.66
N LEU A 112 -3.39 -12.89 11.48
CA LEU A 112 -3.42 -14.35 11.31
C LEU A 112 -2.06 -14.99 11.62
N SER A 113 -0.97 -14.36 11.18
CA SER A 113 0.38 -14.84 11.47
C SER A 113 0.72 -14.78 12.95
N LEU A 114 0.26 -13.75 13.67
CA LEU A 114 0.43 -13.63 15.12
C LEU A 114 -0.36 -14.69 15.89
N ARG A 115 -1.55 -15.07 15.42
CA ARG A 115 -2.35 -16.15 16.03
C ARG A 115 -1.70 -17.53 15.93
N LEU A 116 -0.79 -17.72 14.97
CA LEU A 116 -0.03 -18.95 14.80
C LEU A 116 1.30 -18.96 15.56
N LEU A 117 1.71 -17.84 16.15
CA LEU A 117 2.86 -17.87 17.04
C LEU A 117 2.45 -18.63 18.30
N PRO A 118 3.18 -19.69 18.69
CA PRO A 118 2.95 -20.31 19.98
C PRO A 118 3.07 -19.22 21.06
N VAL A 119 2.15 -19.24 22.02
CA VAL A 119 2.22 -18.38 23.22
C VAL A 119 3.43 -18.83 24.03
N THR A 120 4.64 -18.45 23.60
CA THR A 120 5.85 -18.53 24.42
C THR A 120 6.16 -17.12 24.90
N ARG A 121 5.31 -16.65 25.81
CA ARG A 121 5.64 -15.59 26.77
C ARG A 121 5.22 -16.04 28.16
N GLU A 122 5.88 -17.10 28.62
CA GLU A 122 6.20 -17.27 30.03
C GLU A 122 7.69 -17.64 30.09
N MET A 123 8.57 -16.63 30.18
CA MET A 123 9.89 -16.66 30.83
C MET A 123 10.30 -15.22 31.12
#